data_AF-A0A7V9KHB9-F1
#
_entry.id   AF-A0A7V9KHB9-F1
#
_cell.length_a   1.000
_cell.length_b   1.000
_cell.length_c   1.000
_cell.angle_alpha   90.00
_cell.angle_beta   90.00
_cell.angle_gamma   90.00
#
_symmetry.space_group_name_H-M   'P 1'
#
loop_
_entity.id
_entity.type
_entity.pdbx_description
1 polymer ?
#
loop_
_entity_poly.entity_id
_entity_poly.type
_entity_poly.pdbx_seq_one_letter_code
_entity_poly.pdbx_strand_id
1 'polypeptide(L)' 'MHIGKTLFPVEGIAPEYAAMTIRVFGEAAGQAWLDTMRPITPRMSRIFIQPEWVGVMDFETRFPNALERAMEQAQA' A
#
# COMPACT_ATOMS: atom_id res chain seq x y z
N MET A 1 -21.73 -4.11 -11.91
CA MET A 1 -20.30 -3.91 -12.21
C MET A 1 -19.48 -4.69 -11.18
N HIS A 2 -19.22 -5.96 -11.46
CA HIS A 2 -18.43 -6.83 -10.58
C HIS A 2 -16.98 -6.72 -11.03
N ILE A 3 -16.21 -5.85 -10.38
CA ILE A 3 -14.74 -5.85 -10.47
C ILE A 3 -14.28 -7.29 -10.28
N GLY A 4 -13.46 -7.82 -11.19
CA GLY A 4 -12.94 -9.19 -11.12
C GLY A 4 -12.17 -9.41 -9.82
N LYS A 5 -12.85 -9.86 -8.77
CA LYS A 5 -12.29 -10.16 -7.45
C LYS A 5 -11.57 -11.51 -7.50
N THR A 6 -10.61 -11.68 -8.41
CA THR A 6 -9.77 -12.87 -8.38
C THR A 6 -8.65 -12.62 -7.37
N LEU A 7 -8.86 -13.15 -6.16
CA LEU A 7 -7.84 -13.25 -5.12
C LEU A 7 -6.95 -14.45 -5.45
N PHE A 8 -5.65 -14.20 -5.59
CA PHE A 8 -4.67 -15.26 -5.77
C PHE A 8 -3.97 -15.48 -4.42
N PRO A 9 -4.20 -16.62 -3.74
CA PRO A 9 -3.54 -16.88 -2.47
C PRO A 9 -2.04 -17.02 -2.68
N VAL A 10 -1.28 -16.55 -1.70
CA VAL A 10 0.17 -16.73 -1.61
C VAL A 10 0.46 -17.30 -0.25
N GLU A 11 1.10 -18.46 -0.20
CA GLU A 11 1.51 -19.07 1.06
C GLU A 11 2.62 -18.23 1.70
N GLY A 12 2.45 -17.91 2.99
CA GLY A 12 3.38 -17.04 3.71
C GLY A 12 3.40 -15.59 3.21
N ILE A 13 4.57 -14.96 3.31
CA ILE A 13 4.80 -13.58 2.89
C ILE A 13 5.05 -13.54 1.38
N ALA A 14 4.35 -12.64 0.67
CA ALA A 14 4.54 -12.45 -0.76
C ALA A 14 5.98 -11.99 -1.09
N PRO A 15 6.65 -12.57 -2.10
CA PRO A 15 8.01 -12.18 -2.49
C PRO A 15 8.16 -10.68 -2.77
N GLU A 16 7.14 -10.06 -3.37
CA GLU A 16 7.13 -8.62 -3.66
C GLU A 16 7.05 -7.76 -2.39
N TYR A 17 6.34 -8.24 -1.36
CA TYR A 17 6.33 -7.59 -0.06
C TYR A 17 7.71 -7.69 0.58
N ALA A 18 8.34 -8.87 0.56
CA ALA A 18 9.69 -9.04 1.10
C ALA A 18 10.72 -8.14 0.39
N ALA A 19 10.69 -8.10 -0.95
CA ALA A 19 11.57 -7.22 -1.73
C ALA A 19 11.34 -5.73 -1.40
N MET A 20 10.07 -5.31 -1.28
CA MET A 20 9.73 -3.95 -0.88
C MET A 20 10.23 -3.63 0.54
N THR A 21 10.05 -4.54 1.50
CA THR A 21 10.53 -4.39 2.87
C THR A 21 12.03 -4.16 2.90
N ILE A 22 12.82 -5.01 2.23
CA ILE A 22 14.29 -4.86 2.19
C ILE A 22 14.68 -3.53 1.55
N ARG A 23 14.00 -3.12 0.46
CA ARG A 23 14.26 -1.84 -0.21
C ARG A 23 13.99 -0.63 0.67
N VAL A 24 12.90 -0.65 1.45
CA VAL A 24 12.44 0.51 2.23
C VAL A 24 13.13 0.57 3.59
N PHE A 25 13.35 -0.57 4.26
CA PHE A 25 13.93 -0.59 5.61
C PHE A 25 15.45 -0.81 5.61
N GLY A 26 16.03 -1.18 4.47
CA GLY A 26 17.40 -1.66 4.40
C GLY A 26 17.51 -3.13 4.82
N GLU A 27 18.67 -3.73 4.58
CA GLU A 27 18.85 -5.18 4.69
C GLU A 27 18.66 -5.72 6.12
N ALA A 28 19.37 -5.16 7.10
CA ALA A 28 19.32 -5.64 8.48
C ALA A 28 17.94 -5.44 9.13
N ALA A 29 17.39 -4.22 9.07
CA ALA A 29 16.08 -3.93 9.66
C ALA A 29 14.93 -4.60 8.91
N GLY A 30 15.04 -4.70 7.58
CA GLY A 30 14.06 -5.40 6.76
C GLY A 30 14.03 -6.90 7.06
N GLN A 31 15.18 -7.55 7.22
CA GLN A 31 15.22 -8.96 7.58
C GLN A 31 14.62 -9.21 8.97
N ALA A 32 14.95 -8.40 9.97
CA ALA A 32 14.36 -8.51 11.31
C ALA A 32 12.84 -8.34 11.28
N TRP A 33 12.33 -7.44 10.44
CA TRP A 33 10.88 -7.27 10.23
C TRP A 33 10.25 -8.52 9.61
N LEU A 34 10.86 -9.07 8.56
CA LEU A 34 10.36 -10.29 7.91
C LEU A 34 10.37 -11.49 8.84
N ASP A 35 11.40 -11.63 9.67
CA ASP A 35 11.47 -12.71 10.67
C ASP A 35 10.35 -12.60 11.70
N THR A 36 10.01 -11.38 12.13
CA THR A 36 8.86 -11.13 13.03
C THR A 36 7.53 -11.45 12.35
N MET A 37 7.39 -11.14 11.06
CA MET A 37 6.15 -11.31 10.30
C MET A 37 5.86 -12.77 9.89
N ARG A 38 6.88 -13.56 9.57
CA ARG A 38 6.74 -14.96 9.10
C ARG A 38 5.83 -15.83 9.98
N PRO A 39 6.00 -15.89 11.32
CA PRO A 39 5.18 -16.77 12.16
C PRO A 39 3.71 -16.32 12.26
N ILE A 40 3.43 -15.03 12.08
CA ILE A 40 2.07 -14.47 12.18
C ILE A 40 1.38 -14.29 10.83
N THR A 41 2.08 -14.56 9.72
CA THR A 41 1.57 -14.39 8.35
C THR A 41 1.54 -15.73 7.63
N PRO A 42 0.57 -16.60 7.91
CA PRO A 42 0.48 -17.91 7.25
C PRO A 42 0.11 -17.78 5.77
N ARG A 43 -0.58 -16.70 5.38
CA ARG A 43 -1.05 -16.50 4.00
C ARG A 43 -1.22 -15.02 3.67
N MET A 44 -0.85 -14.64 2.45
CA MET A 44 -1.19 -13.36 1.83
C MET A 44 -2.11 -13.59 0.60
N SER A 45 -2.59 -12.52 0.01
CA SER A 45 -3.36 -12.59 -1.25
C SER A 45 -2.92 -11.49 -2.20
N ARG A 46 -2.74 -11.86 -3.46
CA ARG A 46 -2.54 -10.91 -4.56
C ARG A 46 -3.92 -10.59 -5.15
N ILE A 47 -4.17 -9.31 -5.35
CA ILE A 47 -5.36 -8.82 -6.06
C ILE A 47 -4.92 -8.10 -7.33
N PHE A 48 -5.72 -8.27 -8.39
CA PHE A 48 -5.57 -7.51 -9.61
C PHE A 48 -6.70 -6.50 -9.67
N ILE A 49 -6.35 -5.23 -9.82
CA ILE A 49 -7.32 -4.13 -9.86
C ILE A 49 -7.30 -3.58 -11.28
N GLN A 50 -8.44 -3.67 -11.95
CA GLN A 50 -8.71 -2.94 -13.19
C GLN A 50 -9.66 -1.80 -12.87
N PRO A 51 -9.14 -0.56 -12.68
CA PRO A 51 -10.01 0.58 -12.41
C PRO A 51 -10.82 0.91 -13.66
N GLU A 52 -12.11 1.19 -13.48
CA GLU A 52 -12.98 1.69 -14.56
C GLU A 52 -12.95 3.22 -14.67
N TRP A 53 -12.43 3.87 -13.63
CA TRP A 53 -12.29 5.32 -13.56
C TRP A 53 -11.07 5.67 -12.71
N VAL A 54 -10.41 6.78 -13.07
CA VAL A 54 -9.32 7.37 -12.31
C VAL A 54 -9.56 8.87 -12.19
N GLY A 55 -9.44 9.41 -10.98
CA GLY A 55 -9.47 10.84 -10.71
C GLY A 55 -8.06 11.42 -10.66
N VAL A 56 -7.83 12.53 -11.36
CA VAL A 56 -6.57 13.27 -11.31
C VAL A 56 -6.75 14.51 -10.43
N MET A 57 -5.89 14.65 -9.42
CA MET A 57 -5.84 15.82 -8.56
C MET A 57 -4.65 16.71 -8.93
N ASP A 58 -4.93 17.97 -9.26
CA ASP A 58 -3.92 18.99 -9.55
C ASP A 58 -3.69 19.85 -8.28
N PHE A 59 -2.54 19.66 -7.65
CA PHE A 59 -2.15 20.40 -6.46
C PHE A 59 -1.40 21.70 -6.77
N GLU A 60 -1.04 21.95 -8.03
CA GLU A 60 -0.33 23.16 -8.43
C GLU A 60 -1.33 24.29 -8.74
N THR A 61 -2.33 24.02 -9.59
CA THR A 61 -3.25 25.08 -10.05
C THR A 61 -4.62 25.04 -9.37
N ARG A 62 -5.12 23.85 -9.02
CA ARG A 62 -6.50 23.67 -8.52
C ARG A 62 -6.57 23.61 -7.00
N PHE A 63 -5.58 23.01 -6.36
CA PHE A 63 -5.53 22.91 -4.91
C PHE A 63 -4.18 23.39 -4.32
N PRO A 64 -3.76 24.64 -4.57
CA PRO A 64 -2.44 25.13 -4.14
C PRO A 64 -2.22 25.01 -2.62
N ASN A 65 -3.29 25.18 -1.83
CA ASN A 65 -3.26 25.14 -0.36
C ASN A 65 -4.11 23.98 0.18
N ALA A 66 -4.19 22.84 -0.54
CA ALA A 66 -5.06 21.73 -0.16
C ALA A 66 -4.73 21.19 1.24
N LEU A 67 -3.43 21.07 1.53
CA LEU A 67 -2.95 20.51 2.79
C LEU A 67 -3.22 21.45 3.96
N GLU A 68 -2.90 22.74 3.81
CA GLU A 68 -3.13 23.76 4.84
C GLU A 68 -4.62 23.86 5.19
N ARG A 69 -5.51 23.89 4.18
CA ARG A 69 -6.97 23.90 4.43
C ARG A 69 -7.49 22.62 5.07
N ALA A 70 -6.94 21.46 4.70
CA ALA A 70 -7.31 20.20 5.35
C ALA A 70 -6.84 20.17 6.82
N MET A 71 -5.68 20.76 7.13
CA MET A 71 -5.17 20.90 8.49
C MET A 71 -6.01 21.89 9.32
N GLU A 72 -6.40 23.03 8.75
CA GLU A 72 -7.30 24.00 9.40
C GLU A 72 -8.66 23.37 9.75
N GLN A 73 -9.24 22.58 8.84
CA GLN A 73 -10.51 21.88 9.08
C GLN A 73 -10.43 20.78 10.14
N ALA A 74 -9.28 20.11 10.29
CA ALA A 74 -9.10 19.07 11.30
C ALA A 74 -8.90 19.65 12.72
N GLN A 75 -8.62 20.95 12.84
CA GLN A 75 -8.40 21.66 14.10
C GLN A 75 -9.64 22.41 14.62
N ALA A 76 -10.72 22.47 13.83
CA ALA A 76 -12.01 23.08 14.16
C ALA A 76 -12.99 22.04 14.72
#